data_AF-A0A6C0AT12-F1
#
_entry.id   AF-A0A6C0AT12-F1
#
_cell.length_a   1.000
_cell.length_b   1.000
_cell.length_c   1.000
_cell.angle_alpha   90.00
_cell.angle_beta   90.00
_cell.angle_gamma   90.00
#
_symmetry.space_group_name_H-M   'P 1'
#
loop_
_entity.id
_entity.type
_entity.pdbx_description
1 polymer ?
#
loop_
_entity_poly.entity_id
_entity_poly.type
_entity_poly.pdbx_seq_one_letter_code
_entity_poly.pdbx_strand_id
1 'polypeptide(L)'
;MRLLPILTSTLLQNRRMNTLLFSSITNLDKPSCNSCKFYKPEKHDRFDSTFSKCSLYGNKNLHTGEIEYSYATDCRKNETLCGQEGKLYEENTSISMSILSHHFEKYSIIYQVCIGYLIIVYLTIKY
;
A
#
# COMPACT_ATOMS: atom_id res chain seq x y z
N MET A 1 0.33 -50.72 15.78
CA MET A 1 0.50 -49.33 16.25
C MET A 1 0.36 -48.39 15.06
N ARG A 2 -0.77 -47.66 14.96
CA ARG A 2 -0.98 -46.62 13.94
C ARG A 2 -1.13 -45.30 14.70
N LEU A 3 -0.11 -44.46 14.65
CA LEU A 3 -0.15 -43.10 15.20
C LEU A 3 -0.66 -42.15 14.10
N LEU A 4 -1.91 -41.73 14.29
CA LEU A 4 -2.56 -40.43 13.99
C LEU A 4 -2.06 -39.54 12.83
N PRO A 5 -2.96 -39.08 11.94
CA PRO A 5 -2.83 -37.78 11.27
C PRO A 5 -3.68 -36.73 12.02
N ILE A 6 -3.07 -35.96 12.94
CA ILE A 6 -3.73 -34.79 13.58
C ILE A 6 -3.36 -33.46 12.88
N LEU A 7 -2.40 -33.44 11.95
CA LEU A 7 -1.81 -32.18 11.46
C LEU A 7 -2.56 -31.48 10.31
N THR A 8 -3.72 -31.98 9.86
CA THR A 8 -4.42 -31.37 8.70
C THR A 8 -5.59 -30.44 9.06
N SER A 9 -6.02 -30.37 10.32
CA SER A 9 -7.20 -29.57 10.69
C SER A 9 -6.90 -28.09 10.97
N THR A 10 -5.69 -27.73 11.40
CA THR A 10 -5.35 -26.35 11.79
C THR A 10 -5.12 -25.43 10.58
N LEU A 11 -4.60 -25.95 9.45
CA LEU A 11 -4.39 -25.16 8.23
C LEU A 11 -5.69 -24.88 7.47
N LEU A 12 -6.68 -25.78 7.54
CA LEU A 12 -7.99 -25.61 6.90
C LEU A 12 -8.94 -24.70 7.69
N GLN A 13 -8.83 -24.67 9.02
CA GLN A 13 -9.62 -23.76 9.86
C GLN A 13 -9.18 -22.29 9.72
N ASN A 14 -7.90 -22.03 9.47
CA ASN A 14 -7.38 -20.67 9.28
C ASN A 14 -7.86 -20.02 7.97
N ARG A 15 -8.18 -20.81 6.93
CA ARG A 15 -8.80 -20.30 5.69
C ARG A 15 -10.27 -19.88 5.87
N ARG A 16 -11.00 -20.50 6.81
CA ARG A 16 -12.44 -20.32 6.99
C ARG A 16 -12.81 -19.12 7.87
N MET A 17 -11.92 -18.70 8.76
CA MET A 17 -12.17 -17.56 9.67
C MET A 17 -11.99 -16.19 9.00
N ASN A 18 -11.19 -16.09 7.94
CA ASN A 18 -10.99 -14.82 7.21
C ASN A 18 -12.12 -14.47 6.24
N THR A 19 -12.97 -15.42 5.87
CA THR A 19 -14.00 -15.20 4.83
C THR A 19 -15.24 -14.47 5.36
N LEU A 20 -15.49 -14.52 6.68
CA LEU A 20 -16.70 -13.93 7.29
C LEU A 20 -16.54 -12.48 7.72
N LEU A 21 -15.31 -12.01 7.98
CA LEU A 21 -15.05 -10.63 8.45
C LEU A 21 -15.05 -9.59 7.32
N PHE A 22 -14.91 -10.02 6.07
CA PHE A 22 -14.78 -9.16 4.89
C PHE A 22 -15.93 -9.33 3.88
N SER A 23 -17.06 -9.89 4.31
CA SER A 23 -18.19 -10.25 3.44
C SER A 23 -18.82 -9.09 2.67
N SER A 24 -18.53 -7.85 3.04
CA SER A 24 -19.04 -6.63 2.39
C SER A 24 -18.03 -5.90 1.51
N ILE A 25 -16.75 -6.32 1.49
CA ILE A 25 -15.72 -5.68 0.67
C ILE A 25 -15.66 -6.37 -0.69
N THR A 26 -15.84 -5.59 -1.74
CA THR A 26 -15.75 -6.05 -3.13
C THR A 26 -14.36 -5.76 -3.70
N ASN A 27 -13.95 -6.51 -4.72
CA ASN A 27 -12.70 -6.32 -5.48
C ASN A 27 -11.41 -6.49 -4.67
N LEU A 28 -11.42 -7.28 -3.59
CA LEU A 28 -10.24 -7.63 -2.80
C LEU A 28 -9.16 -8.36 -3.60
N ASP A 29 -9.58 -9.07 -4.64
CA ASP A 29 -8.76 -9.81 -5.58
C ASP A 29 -8.08 -8.92 -6.64
N LYS A 30 -8.50 -7.66 -6.76
CA LYS A 30 -8.00 -6.74 -7.80
C LYS A 30 -6.86 -5.88 -7.29
N PRO A 31 -5.85 -5.57 -8.14
CA PRO A 31 -4.72 -4.78 -7.72
C PRO A 31 -5.11 -3.31 -7.49
N SER A 32 -4.57 -2.71 -6.43
CA SER A 32 -4.77 -1.29 -6.12
C SER A 32 -3.93 -0.40 -7.02
N CYS A 33 -4.48 0.75 -7.42
CA CYS A 33 -3.75 1.69 -8.28
C CYS A 33 -2.51 2.28 -7.59
N ASN A 34 -2.52 2.49 -6.28
CA ASN A 34 -1.39 3.10 -5.56
C ASN A 34 -0.12 2.24 -5.56
N SER A 35 -0.23 0.92 -5.79
CA SER A 35 0.88 0.00 -5.96
C SER A 35 1.38 -0.10 -7.41
N CYS A 36 0.73 0.59 -8.36
CA CYS A 36 1.08 0.55 -9.77
C CYS A 36 2.27 1.48 -10.07
N LYS A 37 3.20 1.05 -10.93
CA LYS A 37 4.36 1.87 -11.34
C LYS A 37 3.99 3.16 -12.06
N PHE A 38 2.79 3.20 -12.64
CA PHE A 38 2.27 4.35 -13.37
C PHE A 38 1.48 5.32 -12.50
N TYR A 39 1.27 5.00 -11.22
CA TYR A 39 0.54 5.85 -10.31
C TYR A 39 1.36 7.07 -9.93
N LYS A 40 0.75 8.25 -10.05
CA LYS A 40 1.33 9.53 -9.63
C LYS A 40 0.49 10.10 -8.49
N PRO A 41 0.96 10.03 -7.24
CA PRO A 41 0.26 10.65 -6.13
C PRO A 41 0.20 12.17 -6.33
N GLU A 42 -0.84 12.78 -5.79
CA GLU A 42 -0.90 14.24 -5.67
C GLU A 42 0.22 14.74 -4.73
N LYS A 43 0.72 15.96 -4.95
CA LYS A 43 1.90 16.57 -4.29
C LYS A 43 1.93 16.51 -2.75
N HIS A 44 0.81 16.17 -2.11
CA HIS A 44 0.70 16.04 -0.66
C HIS A 44 0.65 14.57 -0.23
N ASP A 45 1.59 13.72 -0.69
CA ASP A 45 1.93 12.35 -0.22
C ASP A 45 0.81 11.42 0.27
N ARG A 46 -0.43 11.71 -0.12
CA ARG A 46 -1.61 10.95 0.25
C ARG A 46 -1.81 9.94 -0.87
N PHE A 47 -1.29 8.74 -0.63
CA PHE A 47 -1.45 7.55 -1.49
C PHE A 47 -2.91 7.07 -1.63
N ASP A 48 -3.86 7.82 -1.07
CA ASP A 48 -5.31 7.62 -1.15
C ASP A 48 -6.04 8.80 -1.81
N SER A 49 -5.33 9.83 -2.31
CA SER A 49 -5.99 10.99 -2.93
C SER A 49 -6.72 10.60 -4.21
N THR A 50 -7.99 10.98 -4.30
CA THR A 50 -8.83 10.84 -5.50
C THR A 50 -8.27 11.64 -6.68
N PHE A 51 -7.43 12.64 -6.41
CA PHE A 51 -6.78 13.48 -7.43
C PHE A 51 -5.47 12.92 -7.97
N SER A 52 -5.11 11.70 -7.55
CA SER A 52 -3.93 11.01 -8.08
C SER A 52 -4.11 10.67 -9.56
N LYS A 53 -3.01 10.73 -10.30
CA LYS A 53 -3.00 10.63 -11.76
C LYS A 53 -2.38 9.31 -12.24
N CYS A 54 -2.66 8.93 -13.47
CA CYS A 54 -2.05 7.80 -14.14
C CYS A 54 -1.09 8.30 -15.22
N SER A 55 0.19 7.93 -15.16
CA SER A 55 1.20 8.41 -16.10
C SER A 55 1.15 7.76 -17.49
N LEU A 56 0.42 6.65 -17.63
CA LEU A 56 0.13 6.00 -18.92
C LEU A 56 -0.76 6.85 -19.83
N TYR A 57 -1.64 7.66 -19.24
CA TYR A 57 -2.71 8.32 -19.96
C TYR A 57 -2.68 9.83 -19.71
N GLY A 58 -2.85 10.59 -20.77
CA GLY A 58 -2.88 12.04 -20.69
C GLY A 58 -2.87 12.67 -22.08
N ASN A 59 -3.05 13.98 -22.09
CA ASN A 59 -2.98 14.78 -23.29
C ASN A 59 -1.79 15.71 -23.21
N LYS A 60 -0.97 15.72 -24.26
CA LYS A 60 0.13 16.67 -24.40
C LYS A 60 -0.40 17.93 -25.10
N ASN A 61 -0.23 19.08 -24.47
CA ASN A 61 -0.43 20.35 -25.12
C ASN A 61 0.64 20.52 -26.21
N LEU A 62 0.22 20.70 -27.47
CA LEU A 62 1.14 20.80 -28.61
C LEU A 62 1.91 22.12 -28.65
N HIS A 63 1.42 23.16 -27.98
CA HIS A 63 2.07 24.48 -27.94
C HIS A 63 3.05 24.62 -26.77
N THR A 64 2.63 24.25 -25.56
CA THR A 64 3.48 24.38 -24.35
C THR A 64 4.35 23.14 -24.09
N GLY A 65 3.98 22.00 -24.68
CA GLY A 65 4.63 20.71 -24.44
C GLY A 65 4.22 20.04 -23.12
N GLU A 66 3.39 20.70 -22.31
CA GLU A 66 2.94 20.20 -21.02
C GLU A 66 2.03 18.97 -21.18
N ILE A 67 2.19 18.00 -20.28
CA ILE A 67 1.38 16.77 -20.27
C ILE A 67 0.39 16.84 -19.12
N GLU A 68 -0.88 16.88 -19.46
CA GLU A 68 -1.97 16.72 -18.50
C GLU A 68 -2.36 15.26 -18.40
N TYR A 69 -1.90 14.62 -17.32
CA TYR A 69 -2.24 13.22 -17.03
C TYR A 69 -3.69 13.06 -16.58
N SER A 70 -4.30 11.96 -16.99
CA SER A 70 -5.66 11.58 -16.57
C SER A 70 -5.68 11.09 -15.12
N TYR A 71 -6.82 11.24 -14.44
CA TYR A 71 -7.00 10.71 -13.10
C TYR A 71 -6.97 9.18 -13.10
N ALA A 72 -6.28 8.59 -12.11
CA ALA A 72 -6.16 7.15 -12.01
C ALA A 72 -7.53 6.46 -11.80
N THR A 73 -8.43 7.13 -11.08
CA THR A 73 -9.81 6.69 -10.85
C THR A 73 -10.61 6.60 -12.14
N ASP A 74 -10.48 7.60 -13.03
CA ASP A 74 -11.15 7.60 -14.34
C ASP A 74 -10.58 6.51 -15.25
N CYS A 75 -9.26 6.33 -15.24
CA CYS A 75 -8.61 5.23 -15.96
C CYS A 75 -9.10 3.85 -15.50
N ARG A 76 -9.43 3.68 -14.21
CA ARG A 76 -9.94 2.41 -13.66
C ARG A 76 -11.41 2.18 -13.97
N LYS A 77 -12.20 3.24 -14.12
CA LYS A 77 -13.63 3.13 -14.50
C LYS A 77 -13.82 2.88 -15.99
N ASN A 78 -12.84 3.26 -16.82
CA ASN A 78 -12.93 3.11 -18.27
C ASN A 78 -12.28 1.80 -18.73
N GLU A 79 -13.09 0.91 -19.31
CA GLU A 79 -12.66 -0.39 -19.83
C GLU A 79 -11.72 -0.33 -21.03
N THR A 80 -11.67 0.79 -21.76
CA THR A 80 -10.69 1.02 -22.83
C THR A 80 -9.33 1.49 -22.31
N LEU A 81 -9.25 1.87 -21.03
CA LEU A 81 -8.02 2.27 -20.35
C LEU A 81 -7.54 1.13 -19.43
N CYS A 82 -7.39 1.37 -18.12
CA CYS A 82 -7.01 0.30 -17.19
C CYS A 82 -8.19 -0.66 -16.91
N GLY A 83 -9.43 -0.17 -16.93
CA GLY A 83 -10.61 -0.96 -16.57
C GLY A 83 -10.59 -1.47 -15.12
N GLN A 84 -11.67 -2.09 -14.67
CA GLN A 84 -11.75 -2.53 -13.27
C GLN A 84 -10.76 -3.66 -12.94
N GLU A 85 -10.45 -4.49 -13.92
CA GLU A 85 -9.47 -5.57 -13.83
C GLU A 85 -8.02 -5.07 -13.78
N GLY A 86 -7.76 -3.79 -14.10
CA GLY A 86 -6.41 -3.27 -14.14
C GLY A 86 -5.58 -3.91 -15.25
N LYS A 87 -6.11 -3.94 -16.47
CA LYS A 87 -5.51 -4.61 -17.64
C LYS A 87 -4.05 -4.22 -17.90
N LEU A 88 -3.67 -2.98 -17.59
CA LEU A 88 -2.31 -2.44 -17.73
C LEU A 88 -1.62 -2.20 -16.37
N TYR A 89 -2.06 -2.89 -15.32
CA TYR A 89 -1.42 -2.81 -14.02
C TYR A 89 -0.03 -3.43 -14.07
N GLU A 90 0.96 -2.68 -13.57
CA GLU A 90 2.31 -3.18 -13.36
C GLU A 90 2.76 -2.79 -11.97
N GLU A 91 3.13 -3.77 -11.17
CA GLU A 91 3.52 -3.56 -9.78
C GLU A 91 4.81 -2.73 -9.68
N ASN A 92 4.80 -1.74 -8.79
CA ASN A 92 5.97 -0.95 -8.48
C ASN A 92 6.79 -1.60 -7.36
N THR A 93 7.79 -2.39 -7.76
CA THR A 93 8.69 -3.05 -6.81
C THR A 93 9.47 -2.06 -5.92
N SER A 94 9.70 -0.82 -6.38
CA SER A 94 10.44 0.20 -5.63
C SER A 94 9.62 0.93 -4.55
N ILE A 95 8.29 1.01 -4.69
CA ILE A 95 7.41 1.65 -3.69
C ILE A 95 7.38 0.85 -2.39
N SER A 96 7.51 -0.47 -2.46
CA SER A 96 7.58 -1.32 -1.27
C SER A 96 8.72 -0.91 -0.33
N MET A 97 9.85 -0.46 -0.88
CA MET A 97 11.00 0.01 -0.11
C MET A 97 10.80 1.43 0.44
N SER A 98 10.17 2.34 -0.31
CA SER A 98 9.95 3.72 0.15
C SER A 98 8.85 3.85 1.22
N ILE A 99 7.80 3.02 1.15
CA ILE A 99 6.79 2.93 2.22
C ILE A 99 7.43 2.35 3.49
N LEU A 100 8.26 1.32 3.31
CA LEU A 100 8.98 0.68 4.40
C LEU A 100 9.98 1.66 5.05
N SER A 101 10.70 2.47 4.27
CA SER A 101 11.63 3.47 4.81
C SER A 101 10.91 4.56 5.63
N HIS A 102 9.76 5.05 5.17
CA HIS A 102 8.97 6.03 5.92
C HIS A 102 8.42 5.46 7.24
N HIS A 103 8.11 4.16 7.29
CA HIS A 103 7.76 3.47 8.53
C HIS A 103 8.96 3.33 9.49
N PHE A 104 10.14 3.02 8.96
CA PHE A 104 11.36 2.89 9.76
C PHE A 104 11.84 4.22 10.36
N GLU A 105 11.76 5.32 9.60
CA GLU A 105 12.19 6.63 10.08
C GLU A 105 11.34 7.13 11.26
N LYS A 106 10.01 6.97 11.20
CA LYS A 106 9.13 7.33 12.31
C LYS A 106 9.37 6.49 13.57
N TYR A 107 9.62 5.20 13.41
CA TYR A 107 9.85 4.30 14.54
C TYR A 107 11.22 4.53 15.20
N SER A 108 12.23 4.91 14.41
CA SER A 108 13.58 5.23 14.88
C SER A 108 13.60 6.42 15.87
N ILE A 109 12.87 7.49 15.55
CA ILE A 109 12.81 8.70 16.40
C ILE A 109 12.17 8.37 17.76
N ILE A 110 11.05 7.65 17.77
CA ILE A 110 10.35 7.26 19.01
C ILE A 110 11.27 6.42 19.90
N TYR A 111 12.00 5.48 19.29
CA TYR A 111 12.94 4.63 20.02
C TYR A 111 14.06 5.43 20.70
N GLN A 112 14.65 6.42 20.00
CA GLN A 112 15.70 7.26 20.58
C GLN A 112 15.19 8.12 21.75
N VAL A 113 13.97 8.67 21.65
CA VAL A 113 13.36 9.45 22.74
C VAL A 113 13.13 8.58 23.97
N CYS A 114 12.63 7.35 23.78
CA CYS A 114 12.40 6.40 24.88
C CYS A 114 13.71 6.02 25.60
N ILE A 115 14.78 5.73 24.85
CA ILE A 115 16.09 5.43 25.45
C ILE A 115 16.61 6.64 26.24
N GLY A 116 16.53 7.84 25.67
CA GLY A 116 16.95 9.07 26.35
C GLY A 116 16.22 9.25 27.68
N TYR A 117 14.90 9.04 27.70
CA TYR A 117 14.10 9.11 28.92
C TYR A 117 14.52 8.07 29.97
N LEU A 118 14.72 6.82 29.57
CA LEU A 118 15.16 5.76 30.48
C LEU A 118 16.55 6.03 31.08
N ILE A 119 17.48 6.58 30.28
CA ILE A 119 18.80 6.99 30.77
C ILE A 119 18.68 8.10 31.81
N ILE A 120 17.85 9.12 31.54
CA ILE A 120 17.62 10.21 32.50
C ILE A 120 17.08 9.65 33.81
N VAL A 121 16.01 8.83 33.78
CA VAL A 121 15.42 8.21 34.97
C VAL A 121 16.45 7.38 35.74
N TYR A 122 17.27 6.58 35.05
CA TYR A 122 18.33 5.79 35.69
C TYR A 122 19.36 6.68 36.41
N LEU A 123 19.75 7.80 35.80
CA LEU A 123 20.68 8.75 36.41
C LEU A 123 20.07 9.44 37.64
N THR A 124 18.77 9.77 37.63
CA THR A 124 18.08 10.38 38.79
C THR A 124 17.84 9.43 39.95
N ILE A 125 17.82 8.12 39.72
CA ILE A 125 17.69 7.11 40.79
C ILE A 125 19.04 6.80 41.43
N LYS A 126 20.13 6.92 40.66
CA LYS A 126 21.48 6.57 41.10
C LYS A 126 22.18 7.69 41.88
N TYR A 127 21.79 8.94 41.66
CA TYR A 127 22.28 10.13 42.37
C TYR A 127 21.22 10.66 43.33
#